data_AF-U3ASM9-F1
#
_entry.id   AF-U3ASM9-F1
#
_cell.length_a   1.000
_cell.length_b   1.000
_cell.length_c   1.000
_cell.angle_alpha   90.00
_cell.angle_beta   90.00
_cell.angle_gamma   90.00
#
_symmetry.space_group_name_H-M   'P 1'
#
loop_
_entity.id
_entity.type
_entity.pdbx_description
1 polymer ?
#
loop_
_entity_poly.entity_id
_entity_poly.type
_entity_poly.pdbx_seq_one_letter_code
_entity_poly.pdbx_strand_id
1 'polypeptide(L)' 'MFWRAFRDIAAAEGTTINGLAAEIDAGRGDVGLASAIRVFVLRRFMNR' A
#
# COMPACT_ATOMS: atom_id res chain seq x y z
N MET A 1 -9.76 -6.69 7.44
CA MET A 1 -10.26 -5.69 6.46
C MET A 1 -9.14 -4.92 5.78
N PHE A 2 -8.26 -4.22 6.53
CA PHE A 2 -7.16 -3.45 5.95
C PHE A 2 -6.21 -4.27 5.05
N TRP A 3 -5.72 -5.41 5.53
CA TRP A 3 -4.83 -6.28 4.76
C TRP A 3 -5.47 -6.80 3.48
N ARG A 4 -6.77 -7.08 3.51
CA ARG A 4 -7.54 -7.48 2.32
C ARG A 4 -7.57 -6.35 1.30
N ALA A 5 -7.85 -5.12 1.71
CA ALA A 5 -7.81 -3.98 0.81
C ALA A 5 -6.42 -3.77 0.19
N PHE A 6 -5.35 -3.92 0.97
CA PHE A 6 -3.99 -3.83 0.44
C PHE A 6 -3.72 -4.92 -0.62
N ARG A 7 -4.20 -6.15 -0.39
CA ARG A 7 -4.12 -7.24 -1.37
C ARG A 7 -4.93 -6.96 -2.63
N ASP A 8 -6.14 -6.43 -2.47
CA ASP A 8 -7.02 -6.10 -3.60
C ASP A 8 -6.39 -4.98 -4.45
N ILE A 9 -5.72 -4.01 -3.82
CA ILE A 9 -4.96 -2.97 -4.54
C ILE A 9 -3.76 -3.58 -5.26
N ALA A 10 -2.96 -4.43 -4.61
CA ALA A 10 -1.83 -5.09 -5.28
C ALA A 10 -2.28 -5.88 -6.51
N ALA A 11 -3.39 -6.62 -6.40
CA ALA A 11 -3.99 -7.33 -7.52
C ALA A 11 -4.48 -6.39 -8.63
N ALA A 12 -5.11 -5.27 -8.28
CA ALA A 12 -5.58 -4.27 -9.25
C ALA A 12 -4.43 -3.55 -9.99
N GLU A 13 -3.29 -3.35 -9.32
CA GLU A 13 -2.08 -2.74 -9.90
C GLU A 13 -1.19 -3.78 -10.62
N GLY A 14 -1.59 -5.07 -10.67
CA GLY A 14 -0.85 -6.12 -11.36
C GLY A 14 0.49 -6.50 -10.69
N THR A 15 0.67 -6.17 -9.41
CA THR A 15 1.88 -6.44 -8.65
C THR A 15 1.64 -7.42 -7.51
N THR A 16 2.72 -7.90 -6.90
CA THR A 16 2.61 -8.73 -5.69
C THR A 16 2.47 -7.84 -4.46
N ILE A 17 1.92 -8.40 -3.38
CA ILE A 17 1.84 -7.70 -2.08
C ILE A 17 3.21 -7.20 -1.63
N ASN A 18 4.26 -8.02 -1.82
CA ASN A 18 5.63 -7.68 -1.46
C ASN A 18 6.22 -6.64 -2.41
N GLY A 19 5.89 -6.71 -3.70
CA GLY A 19 6.28 -5.70 -4.69
C GLY A 19 5.70 -4.33 -4.33
N LEU A 20 4.39 -4.28 -4.07
CA LEU A 20 3.73 -3.05 -3.64
C LEU A 20 4.29 -2.53 -2.30
N ALA A 21 4.57 -3.42 -1.35
CA ALA A 21 5.20 -3.03 -0.09
C ALA A 21 6.61 -2.48 -0.31
N ALA A 22 7.41 -3.04 -1.22
CA ALA A 22 8.74 -2.56 -1.56
C ALA A 22 8.70 -1.20 -2.27
N GLU A 23 7.73 -0.96 -3.16
CA GLU A 23 7.51 0.35 -3.78
C GLU A 23 7.18 1.42 -2.74
N ILE A 24 6.29 1.09 -1.78
CA ILE A 24 5.96 1.98 -0.67
C ILE A 24 7.18 2.19 0.24
N ASP A 25 7.96 1.14 0.50
CA ASP A 25 9.18 1.20 1.32
C ASP A 25 10.23 2.12 0.69
N ALA A 26 10.39 2.09 -0.63
CA ALA A 26 11.30 2.97 -1.35
C ALA A 26 10.88 4.46 -1.31
N GLY A 27 9.58 4.74 -1.22
CA GLY A 27 9.02 6.09 -1.26
C GLY A 27 8.63 6.71 0.09
N ARG A 28 8.69 5.97 1.21
CA ARG A 28 8.12 6.42 2.49
C ARG A 28 8.94 7.44 3.28
N GLY A 29 10.21 7.65 2.91
CA GLY A 29 11.15 8.44 3.72
C GLY A 29 11.35 7.84 5.11
N ASP A 30 11.31 8.69 6.15
CA ASP A 30 11.62 8.29 7.54
C ASP A 30 10.42 7.69 8.30
N VAL A 31 9.26 7.53 7.64
CA VAL A 31 8.06 6.96 8.27
C VAL A 31 8.12 5.44 8.21
N GLY A 32 7.80 4.73 9.30
CA GLY A 32 7.74 3.26 9.31
C GLY A 32 6.82 2.67 8.24
N LEU A 33 7.25 1.55 7.64
CA LEU A 33 6.55 0.88 6.52
C LEU A 33 5.07 0.60 6.80
N ALA A 34 4.75 0.13 8.00
CA ALA A 34 3.36 -0.16 8.37
C ALA A 34 2.49 1.12 8.37
N SER A 35 3.03 2.26 8.77
CA SER A 35 2.31 3.55 8.73
C SER A 35 2.18 4.06 7.30
N ALA A 36 3.22 3.92 6.49
CA ALA A 36 3.19 4.27 5.06
C ALA A 36 2.13 3.46 4.29
N ILE A 37 2.05 2.14 4.53
CA ILE A 37 1.02 1.28 3.92
C ILE A 37 -0.39 1.73 4.35
N ARG A 38 -0.60 2.13 5.61
CA ARG A 38 -1.90 2.65 6.09
C ARG A 38 -2.33 3.90 5.34
N VAL A 39 -1.42 4.86 5.19
CA VAL A 39 -1.69 6.09 4.44
C VAL A 39 -1.95 5.78 2.97
N PHE A 40 -1.17 4.88 2.36
CA PHE A 40 -1.35 4.46 0.97
C PHE A 40 -2.76 3.89 0.72
N VAL A 41 -3.17 2.90 1.53
CA VAL A 41 -4.50 2.28 1.39
C VAL A 41 -5.61 3.31 1.64
N LEU A 42 -5.46 4.17 2.65
CA LEU A 42 -6.45 5.22 2.94
C LEU A 42 -6.60 6.19 1.75
N ARG A 43 -5.48 6.67 1.18
CA ARG A 43 -5.49 7.53 -0.01
C ARG A 43 -6.16 6.85 -1.19
N ARG A 44 -5.91 5.56 -1.41
CA ARG A 44 -6.53 4.80 -2.49
C ARG A 44 -8.05 4.68 -2.33
N PHE A 45 -8.58 4.65 -1.12
CA PHE A 45 -10.03 4.67 -0.87
C PHE A 45 -10.65 6.06 -0.99
N MET A 46 -9.93 7.12 -0.59
CA MET A 46 -10.44 8.49 -0.66
C MET A 46 -10.45 9.06 -2.09
N ASN A 47 -9.57 8.57 -2.97
CA ASN A 47 -9.47 8.96 -4.38
C ASN A 47 -10.25 8.03 -5.34
N ARG A 48 -11.26 7.30 -4.84
CA ARG A 48 -12.16 6.50 -5.70
C ARG A 48 -13.42 7.27 -6.06
#